data_AF-A0A9P4QH26-F1
#
_entry.id   AF-A0A9P4QH26-F1
#
_cell.length_a   1.000
_cell.length_b   1.000
_cell.length_c   1.000
_cell.angle_alpha   90.00
_cell.angle_beta   90.00
_cell.angle_gamma   90.00
#
_symmetry.space_group_name_H-M   'P 1'
#
loop_
_entity.id
_entity.type
_entity.pdbx_description
1 polymer ?
#
loop_
_entity_poly.entity_id
_entity_poly.type
_entity_poly.pdbx_seq_one_letter_code
_entity_poly.pdbx_strand_id
1 'polypeptide(L)' 'MEIVQQLLDKGANVNAHGGLHGNALQAASVEGHTEIAQQLLDKGADVNAQGGLYVNALRAALAGRHTEI' A
#
# COMPACT_ATOMS: atom_id res chain seq x y z
N MET A 1 2.84 -0.15 13.28
CA MET A 1 1.61 0.67 13.10
C MET A 1 1.81 2.14 13.45
N GLU A 2 2.38 2.49 14.61
CA GLU A 2 2.41 3.90 15.08
C GLU A 2 3.07 4.89 14.09
N ILE A 3 4.15 4.48 13.42
CA ILE A 3 4.89 5.36 12.51
C ILE A 3 4.11 5.70 11.22
N VAL A 4 3.30 4.77 10.72
CA VAL A 4 2.51 4.96 9.48
C VAL A 4 1.47 6.06 9.73
N GLN A 5 0.75 5.95 10.83
CA GLN A 5 -0.25 6.93 11.24
C GLN A 5 0.38 8.31 11.45
N GLN A 6 1.50 8.39 12.19
CA GLN A 6 2.20 9.65 12.42
C GLN A 6 2.66 10.34 11.12
N LEU A 7 3.10 9.56 10.12
CA LEU A 7 3.52 10.11 8.82
C LEU A 7 2.33 10.64 8.03
N LEU A 8 1.22 9.89 8.00
CA LEU A 8 -0.01 10.31 7.32
C LEU A 8 -0.61 11.55 7.98
N ASP A 9 -0.60 11.64 9.30
CA ASP A 9 -1.08 12.81 10.04
C ASP A 9 -0.19 14.05 9.84
N LYS A 10 1.09 13.86 9.52
CA LYS A 10 2.02 14.93 9.11
C LYS A 10 1.89 15.33 7.64
N GLY A 11 0.91 14.79 6.91
CA GLY A 11 0.64 15.14 5.51
C GLY A 11 1.50 14.39 4.50
N ALA A 12 2.04 13.22 4.86
CA ALA A 12 2.64 12.33 3.87
C ALA A 12 1.61 12.02 2.78
N ASN A 13 2.02 12.14 1.52
CA ASN A 13 1.14 11.81 0.39
C ASN A 13 0.92 10.29 0.35
N VAL A 14 -0.27 9.84 0.75
CA VAL A 14 -0.69 8.42 0.77
C VAL A 14 -0.56 7.75 -0.61
N ASN A 15 -0.68 8.52 -1.69
CA ASN A 15 -0.60 8.07 -3.07
C ASN A 15 0.75 8.37 -3.73
N ALA A 16 1.77 8.70 -2.94
CA ALA A 16 3.12 8.87 -3.46
C ALA A 16 3.57 7.58 -4.15
N HIS A 17 3.98 7.71 -5.41
CA HIS A 17 4.60 6.62 -6.16
C HIS A 17 6.10 6.60 -5.86
N GLY A 18 6.61 5.42 -5.54
CA GLY A 18 8.01 5.17 -5.22
C GLY A 18 8.59 4.03 -6.05
N GLY A 19 9.67 3.44 -5.54
CA GLY A 19 10.54 2.48 -6.24
C GLY A 19 9.88 1.14 -6.63
N LEU A 20 10.56 0.03 -6.37
CA LEU A 20 10.23 -1.29 -6.95
C LEU A 20 8.75 -1.71 -6.78
N HIS A 21 8.15 -1.38 -5.63
CA HIS A 21 6.78 -1.74 -5.28
C HIS A 21 5.72 -0.74 -5.73
N GLY A 22 6.10 0.39 -6.34
CA GLY A 22 5.19 1.49 -6.67
C GLY A 22 4.78 2.26 -5.42
N ASN A 23 3.52 2.24 -5.01
CA ASN A 23 3.05 3.02 -3.85
C ASN A 23 3.07 2.22 -2.53
N ALA A 24 2.78 2.91 -1.42
CA ALA A 24 2.78 2.30 -0.08
C ALA A 24 1.75 1.17 0.07
N LEU A 25 0.58 1.29 -0.58
CA LEU A 25 -0.47 0.27 -0.55
C LEU A 25 -0.01 -1.00 -1.25
N GLN A 26 0.59 -0.88 -2.43
CA GLN A 26 1.16 -2.00 -3.18
C GLN A 26 2.27 -2.71 -2.37
N ALA A 27 3.17 -1.97 -1.72
CA ALA A 27 4.20 -2.55 -0.86
C ALA A 27 3.59 -3.32 0.33
N ALA A 28 2.58 -2.75 0.99
CA ALA A 28 1.87 -3.42 2.09
C ALA A 28 1.15 -4.69 1.61
N SER A 29 0.56 -4.67 0.41
CA SER A 29 -0.10 -5.84 -0.18
C SER A 29 0.87 -6.96 -0.54
N VAL A 30 2.07 -6.64 -1.07
CA VAL A 30 3.09 -7.65 -1.39
C VAL A 30 3.55 -8.39 -0.14
N GLU A 31 3.76 -7.68 0.95
CA GLU A 31 4.29 -8.24 2.21
C GLU A 31 3.17 -8.78 3.14
N GLY A 32 1.90 -8.68 2.74
CA GLY A 32 0.77 -9.17 3.52
C GLY A 32 0.49 -8.37 4.80
N HIS A 33 0.87 -7.09 4.83
CA HIS A 33 0.65 -6.21 5.97
C HIS A 33 -0.79 -5.66 5.98
N THR A 34 -1.79 -6.52 6.24
CA THR A 34 -3.22 -6.19 6.16
C THR A 34 -3.61 -4.97 7.02
N GLU A 35 -3.07 -4.86 8.23
CA GLU A 35 -3.32 -3.71 9.12
C GLU A 35 -2.80 -2.37 8.53
N ILE A 36 -1.64 -2.40 7.87
CA ILE A 36 -1.07 -1.21 7.23
C ILE A 36 -1.87 -0.87 5.96
N ALA A 37 -2.25 -1.88 5.18
CA ALA A 37 -3.10 -1.70 4.00
C ALA A 37 -4.43 -1.04 4.39
N GLN A 38 -5.07 -1.47 5.47
CA GLN A 38 -6.31 -0.87 5.96
C GLN A 38 -6.10 0.60 6.37
N GLN A 39 -5.03 0.92 7.12
CA GLN A 39 -4.74 2.31 7.50
C GLN A 39 -4.52 3.23 6.29
N LEU A 40 -3.86 2.72 5.24
CA LEU A 40 -3.65 3.46 4.01
C LEU A 40 -4.97 3.68 3.26
N LEU A 41 -5.84 2.66 3.21
CA LEU A 41 -7.18 2.77 2.61
C LEU A 41 -8.06 3.77 3.37
N ASP A 42 -8.05 3.75 4.70
CA ASP A 42 -8.78 4.69 5.56
C ASP A 42 -8.33 6.14 5.32
N LYS A 43 -7.08 6.33 4.88
CA LYS A 43 -6.49 7.63 4.53
C LYS A 43 -6.60 7.99 3.04
N GLY A 44 -7.34 7.20 2.25
CA GLY A 44 -7.64 7.49 0.85
C GLY A 44 -6.59 7.02 -0.16
N ALA A 45 -5.87 5.95 0.16
CA ALA A 45 -5.00 5.30 -0.82
C ALA A 45 -5.81 4.83 -2.04
N ASP A 46 -5.32 5.13 -3.24
CA ASP A 46 -5.91 4.68 -4.50
C ASP A 46 -5.59 3.20 -4.72
N VAL A 47 -6.62 2.37 -4.56
CA VAL A 47 -6.56 0.92 -4.77
C VAL A 47 -6.19 0.54 -6.21
N ASN A 48 -6.49 1.42 -7.17
CA ASN A 48 -6.22 1.21 -8.59
C ASN A 48 -4.94 1.89 -9.06
N ALA A 49 -4.19 2.52 -8.16
CA ALA A 49 -2.95 3.18 -8.49
C ALA A 49 -2.01 2.24 -9.25
N GLN A 50 -1.42 2.76 -10.31
CA GLN A 50 -0.53 2.00 -11.19
C GLN A 50 0.93 2.28 -10.90
N GLY A 51 1.70 1.23 -10.62
CA GLY A 51 3.11 1.41 -10.30
C GLY A 51 3.84 0.12 -9.93
N GLY A 52 5.17 0.21 -9.93
CA GLY A 52 6.05 -0.89 -9.56
C GLY A 52 5.94 -2.11 -10.47
N LEU A 53 6.45 -3.25 -10.00
CA LEU A 53 6.41 -4.53 -10.72
C LEU A 53 4.99 -5.13 -10.86
N TYR A 54 4.09 -4.77 -9.95
CA TYR A 54 2.81 -5.48 -9.78
C TYR A 54 1.63 -4.79 -10.45
N VAL A 55 1.82 -3.60 -11.01
CA VAL A 55 0.76 -2.79 -11.65
C VAL A 55 -0.31 -2.29 -10.68
N ASN A 56 -0.83 -3.07 -9.72
CA ASN A 56 -1.75 -2.56 -8.69
C ASN A 56 -1.64 -3.38 -7.39
N ALA A 57 -2.33 -2.91 -6.34
CA ALA A 57 -2.29 -3.51 -5.00
C ALA A 57 -2.82 -4.96 -5.00
N LEU A 58 -3.87 -5.24 -5.78
CA LEU A 58 -4.45 -6.58 -5.89
C LEU A 58 -3.47 -7.59 -6.51
N ARG A 59 -2.77 -7.21 -7.58
CA ARG A 59 -1.76 -8.07 -8.20
C ARG A 59 -0.53 -8.26 -7.31
N ALA A 60 -0.18 -7.24 -6.52
CA ALA A 60 0.87 -7.31 -5.50
C ALA A 60 0.53 -8.37 -4.44
N ALA A 61 -0.70 -8.36 -3.93
CA ALA A 61 -1.24 -9.36 -3.00
C ALA A 61 -1.09 -10.80 -3.51
N LEU A 62 -1.54 -11.01 -4.75
CA LEU A 62 -1.52 -12.32 -5.40
C LEU A 62 -0.09 -12.82 -5.61
N ALA A 63 0.86 -11.91 -5.91
CA ALA A 63 2.27 -12.26 -6.04
C ALA A 63 2.92 -12.63 -4.70
N GLY A 64 2.54 -11.94 -3.61
CA GLY A 64 2.93 -12.28 -2.24
C GLY A 64 2.26 -13.55 -1.69
N ARG A 65 1.30 -14.13 -2.43
CA ARG A 65 0.43 -15.24 -2.00
C ARG A 65 -0.48 -14.89 -0.82
N HIS A 66 -0.79 -13.61 -0.63
CA HIS A 66 -1.69 -13.13 0.42
C HIS A 66 -3.11 -13.04 -0.15
N THR A 67 -3.96 -13.98 0.26
CA THR A 67 -5.36 -14.08 -0.19
C THR A 67 -6.37 -13.37 0.71
N GLU A 68 -5.95 -12.89 1.87
CA GLU A 68 -6.76 -12.06 2.78
C GLU A 68 -6.34 -10.59 2.62
N ILE A 69 -6.93 -9.91 1.63
CA ILE A 69 -6.87 -8.44 1.46
C ILE A 69 -8.29 -7.89 1.50
#